data_AF-A0A538RGM3-F1
#
_entry.id   AF-A0A538RGM3-F1
#
_cell.length_a   1.000
_cell.length_b   1.000
_cell.length_c   1.000
_cell.angle_alpha   90.00
_cell.angle_beta   90.00
_cell.angle_gamma   90.00
#
_symmetry.space_group_name_H-M   'P 1'
#
loop_
_entity.id
_entity.type
_entity.pdbx_description
1 polymer ?
#
loop_
_entity_poly.entity_id
_entity_poly.type
_entity_poly.pdbx_seq_one_letter_code
_entity_poly.pdbx_strand_id
1 'polypeptide(L)'
;MCDTPRAAVSRPRWGALYGTTVPPLAALAVLEVAAPPNVVRTALRLVLALGAFAGMAMWVRSNRAAFDLADWCDCAGPTVTVRVIASRRPLPAIEGPSAPAPAPELIAQTYELAER
;
A
#
# COMPACT_ATOMS: atom_id res chain seq x y z
N MET A 1 -11.41 5.69 -7.65
CA MET A 1 -10.13 5.11 -7.22
C MET A 1 -9.63 5.77 -5.93
N CYS A 2 -9.60 7.11 -5.86
CA CYS A 2 -9.20 7.84 -4.63
C CYS A 2 -10.27 7.88 -3.52
N ASP A 3 -11.56 7.75 -3.87
CA ASP A 3 -12.68 7.83 -2.90
C ASP A 3 -13.39 6.50 -2.60
N THR A 4 -12.87 5.36 -3.06
CA THR A 4 -13.54 4.06 -2.83
C THR A 4 -13.28 3.55 -1.41
N PRO A 5 -14.29 3.41 -0.53
CA PRO A 5 -14.10 3.02 0.88
C PRO A 5 -13.67 1.56 1.10
N ARG A 6 -13.40 0.79 0.02
CA ARG A 6 -13.02 -0.63 0.09
C ARG A 6 -11.69 -0.98 -0.56
N ALA A 7 -11.05 -0.07 -1.29
CA ALA A 7 -9.64 -0.28 -1.65
C ALA A 7 -8.85 0.02 -0.39
N ALA A 8 -8.11 -0.96 0.15
CA ALA A 8 -7.18 -0.73 1.24
C ALA A 8 -6.11 0.26 0.77
N VAL A 9 -6.40 1.56 0.88
CA VAL A 9 -5.46 2.64 0.58
C VAL A 9 -4.28 2.39 1.49
N SER A 10 -3.15 2.00 0.90
CA SER A 10 -1.91 1.76 1.64
C SER A 10 -1.50 3.11 2.21
N ARG A 11 -1.87 3.37 3.47
CA ARG A 11 -1.51 4.61 4.14
C ARG A 11 -0.04 4.52 4.56
N PRO A 12 0.75 5.59 4.41
CA PRO A 12 2.13 5.59 4.83
C PRO A 12 2.22 5.23 6.32
N ARG A 13 3.05 4.24 6.64
CA ARG A 13 3.23 3.71 8.00
C ARG A 13 4.17 4.61 8.80
N TRP A 14 3.71 5.80 9.18
CA TRP A 14 4.51 6.77 9.95
C TRP A 14 5.08 6.20 11.25
N GLY A 15 4.32 5.32 11.92
CA GLY A 15 4.80 4.63 13.13
C GLY A 15 6.08 3.80 12.90
N ALA A 16 6.23 3.20 11.72
CA ALA A 16 7.45 2.43 11.39
C ALA A 16 8.66 3.35 11.15
N LEU A 17 8.45 4.56 10.61
CA LEU A 17 9.51 5.56 10.49
C LEU A 17 9.99 5.98 11.88
N TYR A 18 9.07 6.41 12.75
CA TYR A 18 9.42 6.85 14.10
C TYR A 18 10.07 5.73 14.91
N GLY A 19 9.55 4.51 14.81
CA GLY A 19 10.13 3.34 15.47
C GLY A 19 11.54 2.98 15.00
N THR A 20 11.92 3.34 13.77
CA THR A 20 13.25 3.06 13.22
C THR A 20 14.23 4.22 13.38
N THR A 21 13.76 5.47 13.42
CA THR A 21 14.63 6.67 13.45
C THR A 21 14.81 7.27 14.83
N VAL A 22 13.79 7.23 15.70
CA VAL A 22 13.86 7.84 17.04
C VAL A 22 14.85 7.10 17.94
N PRO A 23 14.90 5.76 17.99
CA PRO A 23 15.87 5.05 18.84
C PRO A 23 17.34 5.37 18.54
N PRO A 24 17.83 5.33 17.27
CA PRO A 24 19.23 5.67 17.01
C PRO A 24 19.55 7.15 17.28
N LEU A 25 18.60 8.07 17.09
CA LEU A 25 18.77 9.47 17.44
C LEU A 25 18.87 9.67 18.96
N ALA A 26 18.01 9.01 19.73
CA ALA A 26 18.06 9.05 21.19
C ALA A 26 19.38 8.44 21.72
N ALA A 27 19.79 7.30 21.16
CA ALA A 27 21.06 6.67 21.51
C ALA A 27 22.26 7.57 21.21
N LEU A 28 22.27 8.24 20.04
CA LEU A 28 23.28 9.24 19.69
C LEU A 28 23.31 10.38 20.71
N ALA A 29 22.16 10.95 21.08
CA ALA A 29 22.10 12.03 22.06
C ALA A 29 22.69 11.62 23.43
N VAL A 30 22.37 10.41 23.91
CA VAL A 30 22.94 9.87 25.15
C VAL A 30 24.46 9.68 25.03
N LEU A 31 24.94 9.13 23.91
CA LEU A 31 26.37 8.96 23.65
C LEU A 31 27.13 10.27 23.59
N GLU A 32 26.52 11.32 23.05
CA GLU A 32 27.15 12.64 22.97
C GLU A 32 27.38 13.24 24.36
N VAL A 33 26.43 13.05 25.28
CA VAL A 33 26.45 13.64 26.63
C VAL A 33 27.28 12.81 27.60
N ALA A 34 27.21 11.48 27.53
CA ALA A 34 27.71 10.60 28.59
C ALA A 34 29.08 9.96 28.31
N ALA A 35 29.49 9.84 27.04
CA ALA A 35 30.68 9.06 26.69
C ALA A 35 31.91 9.95 26.40
N PRO A 36 33.09 9.70 27.00
CA PRO A 36 34.31 10.39 26.62
C PRO A 36 34.71 10.05 25.17
N PRO A 37 35.46 10.93 24.48
CA PRO A 37 35.88 10.68 23.11
C PRO A 37 36.82 9.47 23.04
N ASN A 38 36.36 8.40 22.39
CA ASN A 38 37.15 7.19 22.14
C ASN A 38 36.73 6.51 20.82
N VAL A 39 37.50 5.51 20.39
CA VAL A 39 37.28 4.78 19.13
C VAL A 39 35.92 4.08 19.13
N VAL A 40 35.51 3.50 20.26
CA VAL A 40 34.23 2.80 20.42
C VAL A 40 33.05 3.75 20.21
N ARG A 41 33.10 4.97 20.77
CA ARG A 41 32.08 6.02 20.57
C ARG A 41 31.97 6.39 19.09
N THR A 42 33.09 6.50 18.38
CA THR A 42 33.09 6.83 16.96
C THR A 42 32.50 5.70 16.11
N ALA A 43 32.87 4.46 16.38
CA ALA A 43 32.29 3.29 15.73
C ALA A 43 30.78 3.21 15.97
N LEU A 44 30.33 3.45 17.20
CA LEU A 44 28.92 3.40 17.56
C LEU A 44 28.10 4.53 16.89
N ARG A 45 28.66 5.74 16.78
CA ARG A 45 28.06 6.82 15.99
C ARG A 45 27.83 6.41 14.53
N LEU A 46 28.84 5.80 13.90
CA LEU A 46 28.74 5.35 12.52
C LEU A 46 27.66 4.29 12.35
N VAL A 47 27.61 3.29 13.23
CA VAL A 47 26.58 2.25 13.22
C VAL A 47 25.19 2.83 13.39
N LEU A 48 25.00 3.74 14.36
CA LEU A 48 23.70 4.39 14.60
C LEU A 48 23.25 5.25 13.42
N ALA A 49 24.17 6.02 12.83
CA ALA A 49 23.89 6.83 11.65
C ALA A 49 23.50 5.95 10.46
N LEU A 50 24.30 4.94 10.14
CA LEU A 50 24.03 4.00 9.05
C LEU A 50 22.71 3.25 9.26
N GLY A 51 22.43 2.81 10.49
CA GLY A 51 21.17 2.17 10.86
C GLY A 51 19.96 3.09 10.63
N ALA A 52 20.06 4.37 11.03
CA ALA A 52 19.00 5.35 10.78
C ALA A 52 18.75 5.57 9.29
N PHE A 53 19.81 5.73 8.48
CA PHE A 53 19.68 5.87 7.02
C PHE A 53 19.10 4.63 6.35
N ALA A 54 19.55 3.43 6.75
CA ALA A 54 19.02 2.18 6.24
C ALA A 54 17.54 2.00 6.61
N GLY A 55 17.15 2.34 7.85
CA GLY A 55 15.76 2.33 8.30
C GLY A 55 14.88 3.29 7.49
N MET A 56 15.34 4.52 7.27
CA MET A 56 14.64 5.49 6.42
C MET A 56 14.51 5.01 4.97
N ALA A 57 15.58 4.47 4.38
CA ALA A 57 15.55 3.96 3.01
C ALA A 57 14.60 2.76 2.85
N MET A 58 14.62 1.84 3.83
CA MET A 58 13.70 0.71 3.86
C MET A 58 12.26 1.18 4.03
N TRP A 59 12.01 2.15 4.93
CA TRP A 59 10.69 2.75 5.10
C TRP A 59 10.17 3.39 3.81
N VAL A 60 10.97 4.20 3.11
CA VAL A 60 10.58 4.79 1.82
C VAL A 60 10.24 3.68 0.82
N ARG A 61 11.07 2.63 0.74
CA ARG A 61 10.85 1.52 -0.18
C ARG A 61 9.56 0.76 0.12
N SER A 62 9.26 0.52 1.39
CA SER A 62 8.01 -0.12 1.84
C SER A 62 6.77 0.73 1.62
N ASN A 63 6.90 2.07 1.58
CA ASN A 63 5.79 3.00 1.39
C ASN A 63 5.72 3.57 -0.04
N ARG A 64 6.55 3.10 -0.97
CA ARG A 64 6.62 3.65 -2.34
C ARG A 64 5.26 3.64 -3.05
N ALA A 65 4.49 2.55 -2.92
CA ALA A 65 3.17 2.44 -3.53
C ALA A 65 2.15 3.42 -2.91
N ALA A 66 2.29 3.73 -1.61
CA ALA A 66 1.45 4.72 -0.94
C ALA A 66 1.71 6.13 -1.48
N PHE A 67 2.99 6.47 -1.70
CA PHE A 67 3.37 7.76 -2.29
C PHE A 67 2.99 7.87 -3.76
N ASP A 68 3.18 6.80 -4.54
CA ASP A 68 2.79 6.74 -5.95
C ASP A 68 1.28 6.92 -6.12
N LEU A 69 0.47 6.31 -5.25
CA LEU A 69 -0.97 6.51 -5.23
C LEU A 69 -1.37 7.94 -4.83
N ALA A 70 -0.67 8.53 -3.86
CA ALA A 70 -0.92 9.92 -3.47
C ALA A 70 -0.63 10.88 -4.63
N ASP A 71 0.53 10.73 -5.29
CA ASP A 71 0.92 11.52 -6.46
C ASP A 71 -0.06 11.32 -7.64
N TRP A 72 -0.52 10.08 -7.84
CA TRP A 72 -1.55 9.78 -8.84
C TRP A 72 -2.86 10.50 -8.54
N CYS A 73 -3.31 10.52 -7.29
CA CYS A 73 -4.55 11.22 -6.90
C CYS A 73 -4.43 12.74 -7.07
N ASP A 74 -3.26 13.31 -6.75
CA ASP A 74 -3.03 14.76 -6.85
C ASP A 74 -2.91 15.23 -8.32
N CYS A 75 -2.27 14.43 -9.19
CA CYS A 75 -1.92 14.87 -10.55
C CYS A 75 -2.74 14.21 -11.66
N ALA A 76 -2.93 12.88 -11.61
CA ALA A 76 -3.49 12.11 -12.73
C ALA A 76 -4.99 11.84 -12.60
N GLY A 77 -5.50 11.72 -11.37
CA GLY A 77 -6.91 11.48 -11.07
C GLY A 77 -7.90 12.38 -11.84
N PRO A 78 -7.65 13.71 -11.97
CA PRO A 78 -8.55 14.61 -12.70
C PRO A 78 -8.56 14.44 -14.22
N THR A 79 -7.52 13.81 -14.80
CA THR A 79 -7.30 13.79 -16.26
C THR A 79 -7.58 12.43 -16.91
N VAL A 80 -7.64 11.37 -16.12
CA VAL A 80 -7.83 10.00 -16.64
C VAL A 80 -9.31 9.67 -16.78
N THR A 81 -9.77 9.51 -18.03
CA THR A 81 -11.11 9.01 -18.34
C THR A 81 -11.08 7.52 -18.63
N VAL A 82 -11.78 6.71 -17.84
CA VAL A 82 -11.93 5.27 -18.09
C VAL A 82 -13.17 5.02 -18.94
N ARG A 83 -12.99 4.39 -20.11
CA ARG A 83 -14.11 3.89 -20.91
C ARG A 83 -14.13 2.37 -20.85
N VAL A 84 -15.20 1.81 -20.30
CA VAL A 84 -15.47 0.37 -20.39
C VAL A 84 -15.95 0.06 -21.81
N ILE A 85 -15.15 -0.67 -22.58
CA ILE A 85 -15.57 -1.20 -23.88
C ILE A 85 -16.11 -2.60 -23.62
N ALA A 86 -17.43 -2.76 -23.70
CA ALA A 86 -18.05 -4.07 -23.62
C ALA A 86 -17.54 -4.94 -24.76
N SER A 87 -16.75 -5.97 -24.45
CA SER A 87 -16.36 -6.97 -25.43
C SER A 87 -17.60 -7.79 -25.79
N ARG A 88 -18.14 -7.59 -26.99
CA ARG A 88 -19.05 -8.56 -27.59
C ARG A 88 -18.20 -9.74 -28.04
N ARG A 89 -17.94 -10.71 -27.15
CA ARG A 89 -17.56 -12.04 -27.64
C ARG A 89 -18.72 -12.54 -28.48
N PRO A 90 -18.50 -12.99 -29.73
CA PRO A 90 -19.50 -13.80 -30.41
C PRO A 90 -19.81 -14.97 -29.48
N LEU A 91 -21.05 -15.06 -29.03
CA LEU A 91 -21.54 -16.28 -28.40
C LEU A 91 -21.29 -17.39 -29.43
N PRO A 92 -20.59 -18.50 -29.09
CA PRO A 92 -20.46 -19.61 -30.01
C PRO A 92 -21.87 -19.97 -30.47
N ALA A 93 -22.08 -20.04 -31.79
CA ALA A 93 -23.35 -20.40 -32.37
C ALA A 93 -23.70 -21.82 -31.88
N ILE A 94 -24.45 -21.90 -30.78
CA ILE A 94 -25.11 -23.12 -30.37
C ILE A 94 -26.26 -23.25 -31.35
N GLU A 95 -26.02 -24.08 -32.35
CA GLU A 95 -27.01 -24.50 -33.32
C GLU A 95 -28.06 -25.36 -32.60
N GLY A 96 -29.28 -24.84 -32.47
CA GLY A 96 -30.46 -25.62 -32.09
C GLY A 96 -31.34 -24.96 -31.00
N PRO A 97 -32.68 -24.90 -31.20
CA PRO A 97 -33.58 -24.40 -30.19
C PRO A 97 -33.81 -25.47 -29.11
N SER A 98 -33.19 -25.31 -27.95
CA SER A 98 -33.63 -25.98 -26.72
C SER A 98 -33.94 -24.94 -25.66
N ALA A 99 -35.05 -25.18 -24.96
CA ALA A 99 -35.78 -24.31 -24.07
C ALA A 99 -34.90 -23.50 -23.07
N PRO A 100 -35.37 -22.34 -22.58
CA PRO A 100 -34.66 -21.58 -21.56
C PRO A 100 -34.51 -22.47 -20.30
N ALA A 101 -33.28 -22.89 -20.03
CA ALA A 101 -32.94 -23.48 -18.75
C ALA A 101 -33.23 -22.44 -17.65
N PRO A 102 -33.97 -22.79 -16.58
CA PRO A 102 -34.21 -21.85 -15.49
C PRO A 102 -32.87 -21.43 -14.88
N ALA A 103 -32.69 -20.11 -14.72
CA ALA A 103 -31.50 -19.54 -14.10
C ALA A 103 -31.25 -20.18 -12.73
N PRO A 104 -30.00 -20.53 -12.37
CA PRO A 104 -29.73 -21.10 -11.06
C PRO A 104 -30.06 -20.05 -9.98
N GLU A 105 -31.02 -20.36 -9.11
CA GLU A 105 -31.42 -19.64 -7.87
C GLU A 105 -30.24 -19.25 -6.96
N LEU A 106 -29.04 -19.75 -7.24
CA LEU A 106 -27.83 -19.50 -6.47
C LEU A 106 -27.41 -18.02 -6.44
N ILE A 107 -27.64 -17.28 -7.52
CA ILE A 107 -27.29 -15.84 -7.58
C ILE A 107 -28.26 -15.03 -6.70
N ALA A 108 -29.50 -15.51 -6.55
CA ALA A 108 -30.48 -14.82 -5.76
C ALA A 108 -30.22 -14.96 -4.24
N GLN A 109 -29.81 -16.15 -3.81
CA GLN A 109 -29.45 -16.37 -2.40
C GLN A 109 -28.18 -15.62 -1.97
N THR A 110 -27.24 -15.40 -2.90
CA THR A 110 -26.01 -14.67 -2.57
C THR A 110 -26.22 -13.18 -2.31
N TYR A 111 -27.29 -12.55 -2.83
CA TYR A 111 -27.59 -11.16 -2.51
C TYR A 111 -28.28 -11.02 -1.14
N GLU A 112 -29.21 -11.92 -0.79
CA GLU A 112 -29.92 -11.84 0.50
C GLU A 112 -29.00 -12.13 1.69
N LEU A 113 -28.02 -13.02 1.54
CA LEU A 113 -27.03 -13.30 2.58
C LEU A 113 -26.02 -12.17 2.79
N ALA A 114 -25.84 -11.28 1.81
CA ALA A 114 -24.95 -10.13 1.91
C ALA A 114 -25.61 -8.88 2.53
N GLU A 115 -26.94 -8.89 2.71
CA GLU A 115 -27.73 -7.81 3.32
C GLU A 115 -28.11 -8.08 4.78
N ARG A 116 -27.75 -9.24 5.35
CA ARG A 116 -27.80 -9.54 6.80
C ARG A 116 -26.46 -9.32 7.48
#